data_AF-A0A2G4FUA5-F1
#
_entry.id   AF-A0A2G4FUA5-F1
#
_cell.length_a   1.000
_cell.length_b   1.000
_cell.length_c   1.000
_cell.angle_alpha   90.00
_cell.angle_beta   90.00
_cell.angle_gamma   90.00
#
_symmetry.space_group_name_H-M   'P 1'
#
loop_
_entity.id
_entity.type
_entity.pdbx_description
1 polymer ?
#
loop_
_entity_poly.entity_id
_entity_poly.type
_entity_poly.pdbx_seq_one_letter_code
_entity_poly.pdbx_strand_id
1 'polypeptide(L)'
;MTLLVATGTTLHAQTPVHPLDQLSAKEHWVIYDALRASGKLDSTFRLLYEGLKEPAKSAVLAWQPGQSLTREATVHLTQGKFGYEAVVDITGKKLVSWTQLPGKQFMTSGPESEAAGAVAMKDPRVKAALRQRGVTDFTHVSCSPANNGY
;
A
#
# COMPACT_ATOMS: atom_id res chain seq x y z
N MET A 1 26.83 -14.13 41.56
CA MET A 1 26.70 -13.29 40.35
C MET A 1 25.33 -13.56 39.77
N THR A 2 24.33 -12.77 40.17
CA THR A 2 22.93 -12.98 39.80
C THR A 2 22.67 -12.22 38.51
N LEU A 3 22.46 -12.94 37.40
CA LEU A 3 22.09 -12.33 36.13
C LEU A 3 20.63 -11.87 36.20
N LEU A 4 20.42 -10.56 36.13
CA LEU A 4 19.12 -9.95 35.89
C LEU A 4 18.80 -10.10 34.40
N VAL A 5 17.91 -11.02 34.05
CA VAL A 5 17.40 -11.14 32.67
C VAL A 5 16.43 -9.98 32.45
N ALA A 6 16.87 -8.96 31.73
CA ALA A 6 15.98 -7.92 31.21
C ALA A 6 15.02 -8.58 30.21
N THR A 7 13.75 -8.74 30.60
CA THR A 7 12.68 -9.06 29.67
C THR A 7 12.54 -7.86 28.74
N GLY A 8 13.11 -7.97 27.54
CA GLY A 8 12.94 -6.97 26.49
C GLY A 8 11.44 -6.75 26.26
N THR A 9 11.00 -5.51 26.35
CA THR A 9 9.64 -5.11 26.00
C THR A 9 9.36 -5.60 24.59
N THR A 10 8.52 -6.61 24.44
CA THR A 10 8.04 -7.01 23.12
C THR A 10 7.30 -5.80 22.55
N LEU A 11 7.82 -5.19 21.48
CA LEU A 11 7.06 -4.25 20.65
C LEU A 11 5.90 -5.05 20.03
N HIS A 12 4.83 -5.21 20.78
CA HIS A 12 3.56 -5.62 20.21
C HIS A 12 3.13 -4.49 19.28
N ALA A 13 2.89 -4.81 18.01
CA ALA A 13 2.15 -3.92 17.12
C ALA A 13 0.92 -3.44 17.89
N GLN A 14 0.79 -2.12 18.07
CA GLN A 14 -0.19 -1.53 18.96
C GLN A 14 -1.58 -2.00 18.52
N THR A 15 -2.24 -2.80 19.34
CA THR A 15 -3.64 -3.16 19.13
C THR A 15 -4.43 -1.85 19.11
N PRO A 16 -5.28 -1.60 18.09
CA PRO A 16 -6.11 -0.40 18.07
C PRO A 16 -6.96 -0.30 19.33
N VAL A 17 -6.88 0.84 20.02
CA VAL A 17 -7.66 1.14 21.24
C VAL A 17 -8.71 2.22 20.99
N HIS A 18 -8.58 2.99 19.91
CA HIS A 18 -9.53 4.00 19.47
C HIS A 18 -10.02 3.67 18.04
N PRO A 19 -11.30 3.97 17.68
CA PRO A 19 -11.85 3.69 16.35
C PRO A 19 -11.08 4.33 15.19
N LEU A 20 -10.38 5.44 15.45
CA LEU A 20 -9.55 6.17 14.48
C LEU A 20 -8.06 5.84 14.53
N ASP A 21 -7.64 4.87 15.36
CA ASP A 21 -6.25 4.42 15.33
C ASP A 21 -5.91 3.84 13.96
N GLN A 22 -4.71 4.12 13.47
CA GLN A 22 -4.21 3.61 12.20
C GLN A 22 -4.19 2.07 12.19
N LEU A 23 -4.05 1.49 11.00
CA LEU A 23 -3.94 0.04 10.84
C LEU A 23 -2.73 -0.47 11.62
N SER A 24 -2.94 -1.50 12.44
CA SER A 24 -1.84 -2.23 13.08
C SER A 24 -1.19 -3.21 12.10
N ALA A 25 0.03 -3.65 12.38
CA ALA A 25 0.70 -4.66 11.56
C ALA A 25 -0.11 -5.96 11.43
N LYS A 26 -0.86 -6.36 12.47
CA LYS A 26 -1.74 -7.54 12.42
C LYS A 26 -2.91 -7.33 11.45
N GLU A 27 -3.44 -6.11 11.39
CA GLU A 27 -4.57 -5.78 10.52
C GLU A 27 -4.15 -5.80 9.04
N HIS A 28 -2.94 -5.33 8.69
CA HIS A 28 -2.39 -5.49 7.35
C HIS A 28 -2.36 -6.95 6.88
N TRP A 29 -1.96 -7.88 7.75
CA TRP A 29 -2.00 -9.31 7.42
C TRP A 29 -3.42 -9.84 7.26
N VAL A 30 -4.35 -9.43 8.13
CA VAL A 30 -5.77 -9.79 7.98
C VAL A 30 -6.34 -9.29 6.65
N ILE A 31 -5.98 -8.07 6.23
CA ILE A 31 -6.37 -7.49 4.96
C ILE A 31 -5.86 -8.34 3.81
N TYR A 32 -4.56 -8.66 3.81
CA TYR A 32 -3.95 -9.52 2.80
C TYR A 32 -4.62 -10.90 2.72
N ASP A 33 -4.83 -11.56 3.86
CA ASP A 33 -5.46 -12.88 3.93
C ASP A 33 -6.90 -12.85 3.42
N ALA A 34 -7.69 -11.83 3.76
CA ALA A 34 -9.06 -11.67 3.28
C ALA A 34 -9.12 -11.44 1.77
N LEU A 35 -8.20 -10.64 1.20
CA LEU A 35 -8.08 -10.44 -0.23
C LEU A 35 -7.70 -11.75 -0.93
N ARG A 36 -6.75 -12.52 -0.39
CA ARG A 36 -6.36 -13.83 -0.93
C ARG A 36 -7.51 -14.83 -0.89
N ALA A 37 -8.19 -14.94 0.25
CA ALA A 37 -9.30 -15.86 0.47
C ALA A 37 -10.51 -15.55 -0.44
N SER A 38 -10.63 -14.31 -0.91
CA SER A 38 -11.68 -13.93 -1.88
C SER A 38 -11.54 -14.59 -3.25
N GLY A 39 -10.36 -15.12 -3.58
CA GLY A 39 -10.06 -15.69 -4.90
C GLY A 39 -9.96 -14.69 -6.05
N LYS A 40 -10.00 -13.36 -5.76
CA LYS A 40 -9.93 -12.31 -6.79
C LYS A 40 -8.52 -11.89 -7.18
N LEU A 41 -7.53 -12.15 -6.30
CA LEU A 41 -6.13 -11.87 -6.58
C LEU A 41 -5.57 -12.83 -7.62
N ASP A 42 -4.99 -12.27 -8.70
CA ASP A 42 -4.17 -13.03 -9.65
C ASP A 42 -2.67 -12.83 -9.38
N SER A 43 -1.78 -13.45 -10.15
CA SER A 43 -0.33 -13.37 -9.94
C SER A 43 0.30 -12.00 -10.26
N THR A 44 -0.45 -11.11 -10.92
CA THR A 44 0.02 -9.78 -11.34
C THR A 44 -0.34 -8.69 -10.34
N PHE A 45 -1.10 -9.01 -9.29
CA PHE A 45 -1.59 -8.01 -8.36
C PHE A 45 -0.45 -7.20 -7.71
N ARG A 46 -0.72 -5.92 -7.44
CA ARG A 46 0.10 -5.04 -6.63
C ARG A 46 -0.81 -4.28 -5.68
N LEU A 47 -0.48 -4.29 -4.39
CA LEU A 47 -1.12 -3.43 -3.40
C LEU A 47 -0.40 -2.08 -3.42
N LEU A 48 -1.16 -1.01 -3.59
CA LEU A 48 -0.63 0.34 -3.72
C LEU A 48 -0.94 1.18 -2.48
N TYR A 49 -2.12 0.98 -1.90
CA TYR A 49 -2.53 1.68 -0.69
C TYR A 49 -3.39 0.76 0.18
N GLU A 50 -3.18 0.84 1.48
CA GLU A 50 -4.02 0.24 2.51
C GLU A 50 -4.16 1.27 3.64
N GLY A 51 -5.40 1.57 4.01
CA GLY A 51 -5.66 2.50 5.11
C GLY A 51 -6.98 2.19 5.80
N LEU A 52 -7.09 2.65 7.05
CA LEU A 52 -8.34 2.57 7.79
C LEU A 52 -9.44 3.25 6.96
N LYS A 53 -10.52 2.52 6.71
CA LYS A 53 -11.76 3.13 6.26
C LYS A 53 -12.46 3.66 7.50
N GLU A 54 -12.38 4.97 7.68
CA GLU A 54 -12.89 5.63 8.88
C GLU A 54 -14.36 5.27 9.12
N PRO A 55 -14.73 4.90 10.37
CA PRO A 55 -16.13 4.67 10.70
C PRO A 55 -16.98 5.91 10.46
N ALA A 56 -18.30 5.71 10.33
CA ALA A 56 -19.22 6.84 10.25
C ALA A 56 -19.03 7.78 11.44
N LYS A 57 -19.03 9.10 11.18
CA LYS A 57 -18.82 10.13 12.22
C LYS A 57 -19.72 9.93 13.45
N SER A 58 -20.99 9.56 13.25
CA SER A 58 -21.92 9.28 14.35
C SER A 58 -21.47 8.12 15.24
N ALA A 59 -20.89 7.06 14.66
CA ALA A 59 -20.35 5.93 15.40
C ALA A 59 -19.11 6.34 16.22
N VAL A 60 -18.24 7.18 15.66
CA VAL A 60 -17.08 7.72 16.37
C VAL A 60 -17.51 8.59 17.56
N LEU A 61 -18.51 9.46 17.36
CA LEU A 61 -19.02 10.35 18.42
C LEU A 61 -19.76 9.60 19.54
N ALA A 62 -20.38 8.46 19.22
CA ALA A 62 -21.09 7.62 20.18
C ALA A 62 -20.16 6.62 20.91
N TRP A 63 -18.96 6.39 20.38
CA TRP A 63 -18.02 5.42 20.92
C TRP A 63 -17.48 5.85 22.28
N GLN A 64 -17.27 4.86 23.15
CA GLN A 64 -16.66 5.04 24.47
C GLN A 64 -15.55 3.99 24.68
N PRO A 65 -14.49 4.31 25.44
CA PRO A 65 -13.45 3.34 25.78
C PRO A 65 -14.02 2.02 26.29
N GLY A 66 -13.52 0.90 25.74
CA GLY A 66 -13.97 -0.45 26.08
C GLY A 66 -15.08 -1.02 25.20
N GLN A 67 -15.72 -0.21 24.36
CA GLN A 67 -16.64 -0.72 23.33
C GLN A 67 -15.87 -1.40 22.19
N SER A 68 -16.51 -2.38 21.54
CA SER A 68 -15.92 -3.10 20.41
C SER A 68 -15.64 -2.19 19.22
N LEU A 69 -14.56 -2.48 18.50
CA LEU A 69 -14.17 -1.76 17.28
C LEU A 69 -14.57 -2.59 16.06
N THR A 70 -15.52 -2.08 15.27
CA THR A 70 -15.76 -2.57 13.91
C THR A 70 -14.86 -1.77 12.98
N ARG A 71 -13.93 -2.43 12.31
CA ARG A 71 -12.89 -1.79 11.50
C ARG A 71 -12.90 -2.34 10.10
N GLU A 72 -12.89 -1.44 9.14
CA GLU A 72 -12.75 -1.74 7.72
C GLU A 72 -11.48 -1.09 7.18
N ALA A 73 -10.93 -1.62 6.09
CA ALA A 73 -9.86 -0.99 5.34
C ALA A 73 -10.29 -0.69 3.91
N THR A 74 -9.85 0.46 3.39
CA THR A 74 -9.85 0.74 1.96
C THR A 74 -8.51 0.29 1.41
N VAL A 75 -8.55 -0.47 0.32
CA VAL A 75 -7.36 -1.00 -0.36
C VAL A 75 -7.40 -0.57 -1.83
N HIS A 76 -6.32 0.03 -2.31
CA HIS A 76 -6.12 0.29 -3.73
C HIS A 76 -5.10 -0.67 -4.29
N LEU A 77 -5.44 -1.29 -5.41
CA LEU A 77 -4.60 -2.31 -6.03
C LEU A 77 -4.73 -2.29 -7.55
N THR A 78 -3.73 -2.84 -8.23
CA THR A 78 -3.75 -3.05 -9.67
C THR A 78 -3.57 -4.52 -10.00
N GLN A 79 -4.25 -5.00 -11.03
CA GLN A 79 -4.07 -6.33 -11.64
C GLN A 79 -4.04 -6.18 -13.16
N GLY A 80 -2.96 -6.65 -13.79
CA GLY A 80 -2.65 -6.37 -15.19
C GLY A 80 -2.65 -4.87 -15.46
N LYS A 81 -3.57 -4.42 -16.33
CA LYS A 81 -3.76 -3.01 -16.71
C LYS A 81 -4.90 -2.32 -15.97
N PHE A 82 -5.55 -3.00 -15.02
CA PHE A 82 -6.75 -2.51 -14.36
C PHE A 82 -6.46 -2.15 -12.91
N GLY A 83 -7.03 -1.03 -12.47
CA GLY A 83 -7.02 -0.60 -11.08
C GLY A 83 -8.34 -0.90 -10.38
N TYR A 84 -8.26 -1.18 -9.09
CA TYR A 84 -9.39 -1.56 -8.24
C TYR A 84 -9.31 -0.86 -6.89
N GLU A 85 -10.48 -0.55 -6.34
CA GLU A 85 -10.67 -0.25 -4.93
C GLU A 85 -11.44 -1.41 -4.28
N ALA A 86 -10.94 -1.89 -3.15
CA ALA A 86 -11.56 -2.90 -2.34
C ALA A 86 -11.83 -2.37 -0.93
N VAL A 87 -12.88 -2.88 -0.31
CA VAL A 87 -13.14 -2.68 1.12
C VAL A 87 -13.06 -4.03 1.81
N VAL A 88 -12.24 -4.13 2.85
CA VAL A 88 -12.11 -5.33 3.68
C VAL A 88 -12.66 -5.05 5.07
N ASP A 89 -13.55 -5.93 5.55
CA ASP A 89 -13.96 -5.99 6.95
C ASP A 89 -12.87 -6.73 7.71
N ILE A 90 -12.10 -5.99 8.51
CA ILE A 90 -10.95 -6.49 9.26
C ILE A 90 -11.46 -7.32 10.45
N THR A 91 -12.48 -6.83 11.15
CA THR A 91 -13.09 -7.50 12.30
C THR A 91 -13.71 -8.84 11.89
N GLY A 92 -14.43 -8.85 10.77
CA GLY A 92 -15.06 -10.05 10.18
C GLY A 92 -14.17 -10.86 9.24
N LYS A 93 -12.93 -10.41 9.00
CA LYS A 93 -11.91 -11.08 8.16
C LYS A 93 -12.38 -11.45 6.76
N LYS A 94 -13.08 -10.54 6.08
CA LYS A 94 -13.68 -10.82 4.77
C LYS A 94 -13.65 -9.61 3.84
N LEU A 95 -13.61 -9.89 2.54
CA LEU A 95 -13.82 -8.89 1.52
C LEU A 95 -15.29 -8.43 1.50
N VAL A 96 -15.52 -7.12 1.58
CA VAL A 96 -16.85 -6.50 1.54
C VAL A 96 -17.17 -6.03 0.13
N SER A 97 -16.23 -5.38 -0.55
CA SER A 97 -16.41 -4.90 -1.93
C SER A 97 -15.13 -4.96 -2.73
N TRP A 98 -15.29 -5.05 -4.06
CA TRP A 98 -14.21 -5.07 -5.04
C TRP A 98 -14.70 -4.40 -6.31
N THR A 99 -14.22 -3.20 -6.57
CA THR A 99 -14.73 -2.34 -7.64
C THR A 99 -13.59 -1.99 -8.57
N GLN A 100 -13.72 -2.39 -9.84
CA GLN A 100 -12.82 -1.90 -10.88
C GLN A 100 -13.10 -0.42 -11.13
N LEU A 101 -12.04 0.38 -11.30
CA LEU A 101 -12.14 1.82 -11.56
C LEU A 101 -11.54 2.18 -12.93
N PRO A 102 -12.28 2.01 -14.05
CA PRO A 102 -11.81 2.37 -15.37
C PRO A 102 -11.44 3.85 -15.47
N GLY A 103 -10.31 4.16 -16.12
CA GLY A 103 -9.85 5.53 -16.32
C GLY A 103 -9.30 6.22 -15.07
N LYS A 104 -9.27 5.55 -13.91
CA LYS A 104 -8.57 6.04 -12.72
C LYS A 104 -7.13 5.53 -12.72
N GLN A 105 -6.20 6.41 -12.35
CA GLN A 105 -4.81 6.07 -12.08
C GLN A 105 -4.59 6.07 -10.57
N PHE A 106 -3.86 5.07 -10.07
CA PHE A 106 -3.49 4.97 -8.66
C PHE A 106 -2.05 5.44 -8.46
N MET A 107 -1.59 5.42 -7.21
CA MET A 107 -0.23 5.79 -6.86
C MET A 107 0.79 4.93 -7.62
N THR A 108 1.77 5.57 -8.25
CA THR A 108 2.91 4.89 -8.88
C THR A 108 3.66 4.05 -7.84
N SER A 109 3.87 2.77 -8.13
CA SER A 109 4.61 1.90 -7.22
C SER A 109 6.12 2.11 -7.31
N GLY A 110 6.86 1.72 -6.26
CA GLY A 110 8.33 1.70 -6.30
C GLY A 110 8.88 0.87 -7.46
N PRO A 111 8.45 -0.40 -7.64
CA PRO A 111 8.88 -1.24 -8.77
C PRO A 111 8.52 -0.66 -10.14
N GLU A 112 7.39 0.02 -10.27
CA GLU A 112 7.02 0.72 -11.51
C GLU A 112 7.96 1.90 -11.78
N SER A 113 8.31 2.67 -10.74
CA SER A 113 9.24 3.79 -10.85
C SER A 113 10.63 3.34 -11.29
N GLU A 114 11.14 2.26 -10.70
CA GLU A 114 12.41 1.63 -11.08
C GLU A 114 12.38 1.11 -12.52
N ALA A 115 11.29 0.43 -12.91
CA ALA A 115 11.13 -0.10 -14.26
C ALA A 115 11.10 1.02 -15.31
N ALA A 116 10.36 2.10 -15.06
CA ALA A 116 10.30 3.26 -15.95
C ALA A 116 11.68 3.92 -16.12
N GLY A 117 12.44 4.08 -15.03
CA GLY A 117 13.82 4.57 -15.07
C GLY A 117 14.74 3.68 -15.91
N ALA A 118 14.65 2.36 -15.72
CA ALA A 118 15.42 1.38 -16.48
C ALA A 118 15.07 1.39 -17.98
N VAL A 119 13.81 1.61 -18.35
CA VAL A 119 13.40 1.78 -19.75
C VAL A 119 14.04 3.02 -20.36
N ALA A 120 13.97 4.16 -19.67
CA ALA A 120 14.56 5.41 -20.15
C ALA A 120 16.08 5.27 -20.38
N MET A 121 16.79 4.65 -19.43
CA MET A 121 18.24 4.45 -19.52
C MET A 121 18.65 3.32 -20.47
N LYS A 122 17.72 2.53 -21.02
CA LYS A 122 18.00 1.59 -22.12
C LYS A 122 17.84 2.22 -23.50
N ASP A 123 17.09 3.32 -23.62
CA ASP A 123 16.82 3.96 -24.91
C ASP A 123 18.10 4.61 -25.50
N PRO A 124 18.54 4.21 -26.71
CA PRO A 124 19.72 4.80 -27.34
C PRO A 124 19.57 6.29 -27.62
N ARG A 125 18.34 6.80 -27.81
CA ARG A 125 18.05 8.22 -28.03
C ARG A 125 18.30 9.04 -26.78
N VAL A 126 17.92 8.52 -25.60
CA VAL A 126 18.22 9.15 -24.30
C VAL A 126 19.73 9.22 -24.08
N LYS A 127 20.44 8.11 -24.30
CA LYS A 127 21.92 8.08 -24.18
C LYS A 127 22.61 9.05 -25.14
N ALA A 128 22.14 9.13 -26.39
CA ALA A 128 22.69 10.07 -27.37
C ALA A 128 22.48 11.53 -26.93
N ALA A 129 21.29 11.87 -26.44
CA ALA A 129 20.98 13.20 -25.92
C ALA A 129 21.82 13.57 -24.69
N LEU A 130 22.09 12.62 -23.79
CA LEU A 130 22.97 12.82 -22.64
C LEU A 130 24.42 13.07 -23.07
N ARG A 131 24.94 12.32 -24.06
CA ARG A 131 26.29 12.54 -24.62
C ARG A 131 26.46 13.92 -25.26
N GLN A 132 25.44 14.42 -25.95
CA GLN A 132 25.44 15.79 -26.49
C GLN A 132 25.55 16.86 -25.38
N ARG A 133 25.23 16.51 -24.13
CA ARG A 133 25.35 17.37 -22.95
C ARG A 133 26.63 17.11 -22.14
N GLY A 134 27.58 16.35 -22.70
CA GLY A 134 28.84 16.03 -22.04
C GLY A 134 28.76 14.92 -21.00
N VAL A 135 27.61 14.25 -20.85
CA VAL A 135 27.44 13.13 -19.92
C VAL A 135 27.80 11.83 -20.64
N THR A 136 28.97 11.28 -20.33
CA THR A 136 29.48 10.03 -20.93
C THR A 136 29.52 8.85 -19.98
N ASP A 137 29.57 9.12 -18.67
CA ASP A 137 29.42 8.12 -17.61
C ASP A 137 27.96 8.13 -17.11
N PHE A 138 27.26 7.02 -17.31
CA PHE A 138 25.85 6.89 -16.92
C PHE A 138 25.65 6.25 -15.55
N THR A 139 26.72 5.85 -14.84
CA THR A 139 26.62 5.23 -13.52
C THR A 139 26.02 6.17 -12.46
N HIS A 140 26.15 7.48 -12.67
CA HIS A 140 25.62 8.53 -11.81
C HIS A 140 24.32 9.15 -12.33
N VAL A 141 23.72 8.59 -13.38
CA VAL A 141 22.48 9.08 -13.97
C VAL A 141 21.31 8.21 -13.50
N SER A 142 20.37 8.83 -12.79
CA SER A 142 19.09 8.22 -12.46
C SER A 142 17.97 8.84 -13.30
N CYS A 143 16.97 8.03 -13.63
CA CYS A 143 15.72 8.47 -14.22
C CYS A 143 14.59 7.93 -13.38
N SER A 144 13.62 8.79 -13.08
CA SER A 144 12.38 8.44 -12.40
C SER A 144 11.21 9.01 -13.19
N PRO A 145 10.06 8.32 -13.20
CA PRO A 145 8.87 8.89 -13.80
C PRO A 145 8.38 10.08 -12.96
N ALA A 146 7.75 11.03 -13.64
CA ALA A 146 6.93 12.06 -13.02
C ALA A 146 5.47 11.85 -13.44
N ASN A 147 4.53 12.24 -12.57
CA ASN A 147 3.11 12.17 -12.89
C ASN A 147 2.78 13.20 -13.98
N ASN A 148 2.14 12.76 -15.06
CA ASN A 148 1.80 13.63 -16.19
C ASN A 148 0.62 14.58 -15.91
N GLY A 149 -0.14 14.36 -14.84
CA GLY A 149 -1.34 15.13 -14.55
C GLY A 149 -2.57 14.60 -15.29
N TYR A 150 -3.30 15.50 -15.97
CA TYR A 150 -4.64 15.26 -16.53
C TYR A 150 -4.63 14.66 -17.93
#